data_AF-S8DJZ2-F1
#
_entry.id   AF-S8DJZ2-F1
#
_cell.length_a   1.000
_cell.length_b   1.000
_cell.length_c   1.000
_cell.angle_alpha   90.00
_cell.angle_beta   90.00
_cell.angle_gamma   90.00
#
_symmetry.space_group_name_H-M   'P 1'
#
loop_
_entity.id
_entity.type
_entity.pdbx_description
1 polymer ?
#
loop_
_entity_poly.entity_id
_entity_poly.type
_entity_poly.pdbx_seq_one_letter_code
_entity_poly.pdbx_strand_id
1 'polypeptide(L)'
;DSKEDIRNPEDIDAPAVPEGYIMVAETKFHISVEDFFNLFYSNDGIDFLKEFHGKCGDKDFKCTTWCPDKKFGHARDVSFQHPIKIYFGPKFVICKEIQKFRVYRNGYLVVDMSQDISDVPYSDYFKVEGRWDVEDVGDFSKPGCIVRVYSHVSFSKKTMWKGKIVQSTLEECREVYGIWIDQAHEVLKQRNLEQEETARSISIQRKKQE
;
A
#
# COMPACT_ATOMS: atom_id res chain seq x y z
N ASP A 1 28.83 -9.84 2.79
CA ASP A 1 27.60 -9.47 3.53
C ASP A 1 26.39 -9.80 2.69
N SER A 2 25.83 -10.99 2.89
CA SER A 2 24.55 -11.38 2.31
C SER A 2 23.48 -10.50 2.91
N LYS A 3 22.97 -9.53 2.15
CA LYS A 3 21.71 -8.87 2.48
C LYS A 3 20.68 -10.00 2.55
N GLU A 4 20.25 -10.36 3.76
CA GLU A 4 19.09 -11.24 3.92
C GLU A 4 17.97 -10.62 3.10
N ASP A 5 17.40 -11.42 2.21
CA ASP A 5 16.24 -11.00 1.46
C ASP A 5 15.10 -10.81 2.47
N ILE A 6 14.75 -9.55 2.73
CA ILE A 6 13.71 -9.14 3.69
C ILE A 6 12.32 -9.74 3.37
N ARG A 7 12.21 -10.42 2.23
CA ARG A 7 11.02 -11.07 1.68
C ARG A 7 10.99 -12.58 1.94
N ASN A 8 12.00 -13.16 2.58
CA ASN A 8 12.06 -14.60 2.84
C ASN A 8 10.75 -15.08 3.50
N PRO A 9 9.95 -15.93 2.82
CA PRO A 9 8.69 -16.39 3.37
C PRO A 9 8.92 -17.16 4.66
N GLU A 10 8.21 -16.77 5.71
CA GLU A 10 8.18 -17.56 6.94
C GLU A 10 7.24 -18.77 6.74
N ASP A 11 7.60 -19.95 7.24
CA ASP A 11 6.76 -21.16 7.17
C ASP A 11 5.63 -21.13 8.21
N ILE A 12 4.85 -20.06 8.18
CA ILE A 12 3.66 -19.83 9.00
C ILE A 12 2.54 -19.29 8.11
N ASP A 13 1.30 -19.66 8.41
CA ASP A 13 0.14 -19.14 7.68
C ASP A 13 -0.12 -17.67 8.02
N ALA A 14 -0.63 -16.91 7.05
CA ALA A 14 -1.03 -15.54 7.28
C ALA A 14 -2.18 -15.49 8.32
N PRO A 15 -2.14 -14.54 9.28
CA PRO A 15 -3.21 -14.39 10.24
C PRO A 15 -4.50 -13.98 9.53
N ALA A 16 -5.65 -14.42 10.03
CA ALA A 16 -6.94 -13.95 9.53
C ALA A 16 -7.06 -12.42 9.64
N VAL A 17 -7.91 -11.82 8.79
CA VAL A 17 -8.26 -10.39 8.89
C VAL A 17 -8.89 -10.14 10.27
N PRO A 18 -8.41 -9.16 11.05
CA PRO A 18 -8.96 -8.90 12.38
C PRO A 18 -10.42 -8.48 12.36
N GLU A 19 -11.15 -8.73 13.45
CA GLU A 19 -12.54 -8.34 13.58
C GLU A 19 -12.72 -6.82 13.46
N GLY A 20 -13.77 -6.37 12.75
CA GLY A 20 -14.10 -4.96 12.57
C GLY A 20 -13.39 -4.27 11.41
N TYR A 21 -12.46 -4.94 10.74
CA TYR A 21 -11.89 -4.50 9.47
C TYR A 21 -12.92 -4.66 8.35
N ILE A 22 -13.07 -3.63 7.54
CA ILE A 22 -14.00 -3.59 6.40
C ILE A 22 -13.18 -3.56 5.11
N MET A 23 -13.47 -4.46 4.18
CA MET A 23 -12.84 -4.43 2.86
C MET A 23 -13.30 -3.18 2.11
N VAL A 24 -12.34 -2.35 1.72
CA VAL A 24 -12.56 -1.07 1.04
C VAL A 24 -12.13 -1.10 -0.42
N ALA A 25 -11.25 -2.03 -0.80
CA ALA A 25 -10.88 -2.26 -2.19
C ALA A 25 -10.45 -3.72 -2.43
N GLU A 26 -10.67 -4.19 -3.65
CA GLU A 26 -10.11 -5.44 -4.18
C GLU A 26 -9.67 -5.20 -5.62
N THR A 27 -8.49 -5.69 -5.98
CA THR A 27 -7.98 -5.60 -7.36
C THR A 27 -7.07 -6.78 -7.69
N LYS A 28 -6.89 -7.04 -8.98
CA LYS A 28 -6.00 -8.10 -9.48
C LYS A 28 -4.89 -7.50 -10.31
N PHE A 29 -3.65 -7.89 -10.06
CA PHE A 29 -2.50 -7.55 -10.90
C PHE A 29 -1.96 -8.77 -11.64
N HIS A 30 -1.41 -8.55 -12.83
CA HIS A 30 -0.81 -9.60 -13.68
C HIS A 30 0.71 -9.67 -13.47
N ILE A 31 1.13 -9.65 -12.21
CA ILE A 31 2.53 -9.75 -11.76
C ILE A 31 2.59 -10.66 -10.55
N SER A 32 3.77 -11.16 -10.22
CA SER A 32 3.98 -11.95 -9.01
C SER A 32 3.80 -11.09 -7.75
N VAL A 33 3.58 -11.73 -6.60
CA VAL A 33 3.60 -11.01 -5.29
C VAL A 33 4.96 -10.35 -5.05
N GLU A 34 6.04 -10.99 -5.51
CA GLU A 34 7.39 -10.45 -5.43
C GLU A 34 7.54 -9.15 -6.22
N ASP A 35 7.11 -9.13 -7.48
CA ASP A 35 7.15 -7.94 -8.33
C ASP A 35 6.25 -6.85 -7.76
N PHE A 36 5.07 -7.21 -7.26
CA PHE A 36 4.17 -6.28 -6.59
C PHE A 36 4.87 -5.57 -5.42
N PHE A 37 5.52 -6.33 -4.53
CA PHE A 37 6.27 -5.76 -3.42
C PHE A 37 7.40 -4.85 -3.92
N ASN A 38 8.19 -5.34 -4.89
CA ASN A 38 9.35 -4.62 -5.42
C ASN A 38 8.96 -3.26 -6.01
N LEU A 39 7.86 -3.22 -6.77
CA LEU A 39 7.40 -2.02 -7.44
C LEU A 39 6.80 -0.99 -6.48
N PHE A 40 6.01 -1.46 -5.50
CA PHE A 40 5.11 -0.56 -4.78
C PHE A 40 5.45 -0.37 -3.30
N TYR A 41 6.16 -1.32 -2.68
CA TYR A 41 6.44 -1.29 -1.24
C TYR A 41 7.92 -1.31 -0.88
N SER A 42 8.80 -1.77 -1.76
CA SER A 42 10.25 -1.80 -1.49
C SER A 42 10.85 -0.41 -1.26
N ASN A 43 12.09 -0.36 -0.76
CA ASN A 43 12.81 0.91 -0.63
C ASN A 43 13.08 1.58 -1.99
N ASP A 44 13.19 0.78 -3.06
CA ASP A 44 13.39 1.27 -4.43
C ASP A 44 12.07 1.74 -5.07
N GLY A 45 10.92 1.28 -4.55
CA GLY A 45 9.58 1.71 -4.95
C GLY A 45 9.13 3.05 -4.34
N ILE A 46 10.05 3.80 -3.71
CA ILE A 46 9.68 5.03 -2.99
C ILE A 46 9.12 6.12 -3.91
N ASP A 47 9.57 6.18 -5.16
CA ASP A 47 9.10 7.21 -6.09
C ASP A 47 7.64 6.98 -6.49
N PHE A 48 7.20 5.72 -6.61
CA PHE A 48 5.78 5.40 -6.77
C PHE A 48 4.94 5.95 -5.60
N LEU A 49 5.41 5.77 -4.35
CA LEU A 49 4.73 6.30 -3.17
C LEU A 49 4.69 7.83 -3.15
N LYS A 50 5.80 8.50 -3.50
CA LYS A 50 5.85 9.97 -3.60
C LYS A 50 4.84 10.49 -4.62
N GLU A 51 4.78 9.87 -5.79
CA GLU A 51 3.83 10.24 -6.84
C GLU A 51 2.37 10.00 -6.39
N PHE A 52 2.11 8.89 -5.71
CA PHE A 52 0.81 8.56 -5.14
C PHE A 52 0.34 9.61 -4.13
N HIS A 53 1.19 9.95 -3.16
CA HIS A 53 0.92 11.02 -2.21
C HIS A 53 0.72 12.37 -2.92
N GLY A 54 1.50 12.63 -3.97
CA GLY A 54 1.29 13.79 -4.84
C GLY A 54 -0.09 13.82 -5.52
N LYS A 55 -0.58 12.68 -6.04
CA LYS A 55 -1.94 12.55 -6.62
C LYS A 55 -3.04 12.76 -5.58
N CYS A 56 -2.81 12.38 -4.33
CA CYS A 56 -3.70 12.65 -3.20
C CYS A 56 -3.68 14.14 -2.76
N GLY A 57 -2.76 14.95 -3.28
CA GLY A 57 -2.56 16.34 -2.88
C GLY A 57 -1.78 16.48 -1.57
N ASP A 58 -1.13 15.41 -1.12
CA ASP A 58 -0.35 15.40 0.11
C ASP A 58 0.92 16.25 -0.01
N LYS A 59 1.35 16.78 1.13
CA LYS A 59 2.57 17.59 1.23
C LYS A 59 3.52 17.02 2.25
N ASP A 60 4.79 17.43 2.12
CA ASP A 60 5.86 17.08 3.06
C ASP A 60 6.00 15.56 3.31
N PHE A 61 5.74 14.75 2.27
CA PHE A 61 5.86 13.30 2.35
C PHE A 61 7.27 12.89 2.74
N LYS A 62 7.36 12.06 3.77
CA LYS A 62 8.59 11.44 4.26
C LYS A 62 8.31 9.97 4.53
N CYS A 63 9.26 9.13 4.17
CA CYS A 63 9.21 7.70 4.41
C CYS A 63 10.62 7.24 4.76
N THR A 64 10.73 6.48 5.83
CA THR A 64 11.99 5.81 6.21
C THR A 64 12.17 4.53 5.41
N THR A 65 13.39 3.99 5.40
CA THR A 65 13.64 2.65 4.86
C THR A 65 13.10 1.60 5.80
N TRP A 66 12.69 0.45 5.27
CA TRP A 66 12.34 -0.71 6.09
C TRP A 66 13.45 -1.08 7.08
N CYS A 67 13.07 -1.30 8.34
CA CYS A 67 13.93 -1.81 9.39
C CYS A 67 13.34 -3.10 9.99
N PRO A 68 14.17 -4.03 10.48
CA PRO A 68 13.68 -5.26 11.11
C PRO A 68 12.82 -4.97 12.36
N ASP A 69 11.67 -5.63 12.45
CA ASP A 69 10.78 -5.60 13.61
C ASP A 69 10.53 -7.04 14.11
N LYS A 70 10.88 -7.31 15.36
CA LYS A 70 10.83 -8.67 15.94
C LYS A 70 9.43 -9.28 15.95
N LYS A 71 8.38 -8.47 16.02
CA LYS A 71 7.00 -8.95 16.14
C LYS A 71 6.32 -9.00 14.78
N PHE A 72 6.65 -8.09 13.88
CA PHE A 72 5.90 -7.85 12.65
C PHE A 72 6.72 -8.03 11.37
N GLY A 73 7.95 -8.54 11.45
CA GLY A 73 8.83 -8.77 10.30
C GLY A 73 9.66 -7.52 10.03
N HIS A 74 9.05 -6.53 9.39
CA HIS A 74 9.68 -5.25 9.10
C HIS A 74 8.72 -4.09 9.38
N ALA A 75 9.28 -2.94 9.74
CA ALA A 75 8.53 -1.71 9.96
C ALA A 75 9.20 -0.51 9.28
N ARG A 76 8.40 0.51 8.96
CA ARG A 76 8.88 1.83 8.56
C ARG A 76 7.88 2.90 9.00
N ASP A 77 8.41 4.09 9.22
CA ASP A 77 7.63 5.29 9.48
C ASP A 77 7.37 6.07 8.19
N VAL A 78 6.13 6.54 8.05
CA VAL A 78 5.64 7.41 6.98
C VAL A 78 4.97 8.64 7.61
N SER A 79 5.18 9.83 7.04
CA SER A 79 4.50 11.05 7.48
C SER A 79 4.22 11.98 6.32
N PHE A 80 3.06 12.62 6.33
CA PHE A 80 2.63 13.57 5.30
C PHE A 80 1.55 14.50 5.85
N GLN A 81 1.27 15.58 5.11
CA GLN A 81 0.14 16.47 5.35
C GLN A 81 -0.94 16.20 4.32
N HIS A 82 -2.11 15.76 4.76
CA HIS A 82 -3.21 15.38 3.87
C HIS A 82 -4.26 16.49 3.78
N PRO A 83 -4.69 16.93 2.58
CA PRO A 83 -5.70 17.96 2.44
C PRO A 83 -7.06 17.46 2.94
N ILE A 84 -7.80 18.27 3.69
CA ILE A 84 -9.16 17.92 4.14
C ILE A 84 -10.20 18.92 3.65
N LYS A 85 -11.31 18.38 3.17
CA LYS A 85 -12.45 19.17 2.67
C LYS A 85 -13.37 19.56 3.84
N ILE A 86 -12.96 20.52 4.69
CA ILE A 86 -13.86 21.14 5.69
C ILE A 86 -14.19 22.59 5.35
N TYR A 87 -15.46 22.97 5.58
CA TYR A 87 -15.98 24.33 5.34
C TYR A 87 -15.36 25.40 6.26
N PHE A 88 -14.88 25.01 7.45
CA PHE A 88 -14.17 25.87 8.40
C PHE A 88 -13.16 25.02 9.18
N GLY A 89 -11.86 25.23 8.95
CA GLY A 89 -10.79 24.47 9.62
C GLY A 89 -9.45 24.49 8.89
N PRO A 90 -8.40 23.83 9.43
CA PRO A 90 -7.11 23.71 8.77
C PRO A 90 -7.27 23.02 7.42
N LYS A 91 -6.54 23.53 6.41
CA LYS A 91 -6.58 22.98 5.04
C LYS A 91 -5.94 21.59 4.94
N PHE A 92 -5.16 21.21 5.94
CA PHE A 92 -4.38 19.98 5.97
C PHE A 92 -4.41 19.37 7.38
N VAL A 93 -4.35 18.04 7.43
CA VAL A 93 -4.11 17.26 8.65
C VAL A 93 -2.73 16.66 8.61
N ILE A 94 -2.13 16.43 9.78
CA ILE A 94 -0.85 15.74 9.85
C ILE A 94 -1.12 14.25 10.07
N CYS A 95 -0.67 13.42 9.14
CA CYS A 95 -0.70 11.97 9.22
C CYS A 95 0.67 11.44 9.63
N LYS A 96 0.71 10.60 10.66
CA LYS A 96 1.87 9.79 11.03
C LYS A 96 1.47 8.34 11.02
N GLU A 97 2.16 7.55 10.23
CA GLU A 97 1.81 6.17 9.95
C GLU A 97 3.01 5.27 10.21
N ILE A 98 2.74 4.15 10.87
CA ILE A 98 3.68 3.03 10.96
C ILE A 98 3.17 1.96 10.01
N GLN A 99 3.96 1.67 8.99
CA GLN A 99 3.73 0.57 8.07
C GLN A 99 4.57 -0.63 8.49
N LYS A 100 4.02 -1.82 8.35
CA LYS A 100 4.66 -3.07 8.69
C LYS A 100 4.37 -4.10 7.63
N PHE A 101 5.32 -4.96 7.31
CA PHE A 101 5.04 -6.08 6.41
C PHE A 101 5.70 -7.36 6.86
N ARG A 102 5.06 -8.47 6.49
CA ARG A 102 5.61 -9.81 6.59
C ARG A 102 5.17 -10.65 5.39
N VAL A 103 6.06 -11.51 4.93
CA VAL A 103 5.77 -12.54 3.92
C VAL A 103 5.59 -13.88 4.63
N TYR A 104 4.44 -14.50 4.42
CA TYR A 104 4.01 -15.75 5.02
C TYR A 104 4.14 -16.91 4.04
N ARG A 105 3.77 -18.12 4.47
CA ARG A 105 3.76 -19.34 3.65
C ARG A 105 3.08 -19.08 2.29
N ASN A 106 3.63 -19.69 1.24
CA ASN A 106 3.20 -19.52 -0.15
C ASN A 106 3.41 -18.10 -0.72
N GLY A 107 4.25 -17.28 -0.09
CA GLY A 107 4.53 -15.93 -0.56
C GLY A 107 3.40 -14.94 -0.28
N TYR A 108 2.46 -15.27 0.60
CA TYR A 108 1.37 -14.39 0.98
C TYR A 108 1.93 -13.17 1.71
N LEU A 109 1.76 -11.99 1.14
CA LEU A 109 2.26 -10.74 1.72
C LEU A 109 1.14 -10.05 2.49
N VAL A 110 1.39 -9.73 3.76
CA VAL A 110 0.54 -8.82 4.54
C VAL A 110 1.30 -7.52 4.76
N VAL A 111 0.65 -6.39 4.48
CA VAL A 111 1.09 -5.06 4.89
C VAL A 111 0.06 -4.45 5.83
N ASP A 112 0.45 -4.19 7.07
CA ASP A 112 -0.36 -3.49 8.06
C ASP A 112 0.07 -2.03 8.17
N MET A 113 -0.89 -1.14 8.36
CA MET A 113 -0.66 0.27 8.65
C MET A 113 -1.46 0.72 9.88
N SER A 114 -0.82 1.54 10.71
CA SER A 114 -1.46 2.22 11.84
C SER A 114 -1.16 3.70 11.74
N GLN A 115 -2.20 4.51 11.57
CA GLN A 115 -2.12 5.95 11.36
C GLN A 115 -2.72 6.73 12.53
N ASP A 116 -1.92 7.64 13.05
CA ASP A 116 -2.34 8.73 13.93
C ASP A 116 -2.58 9.98 13.07
N ILE A 117 -3.73 10.63 13.27
CA ILE A 117 -4.11 11.87 12.59
C ILE A 117 -4.16 12.98 13.64
N SER A 118 -3.48 14.10 13.39
CA SER A 118 -3.53 15.30 14.24
C SER A 118 -4.34 16.41 13.58
N ASP A 119 -4.69 17.43 14.36
CA ASP A 119 -5.35 18.66 13.90
C ASP A 119 -6.80 18.46 13.37
N VAL A 120 -7.45 17.37 13.78
CA VAL A 120 -8.89 17.13 13.61
C VAL A 120 -9.60 16.98 14.96
N PRO A 121 -10.91 17.30 15.05
CA PRO A 121 -11.70 16.98 16.22
C PRO A 121 -11.64 15.48 16.55
N TYR A 122 -11.45 15.14 17.83
CA TYR A 122 -11.35 13.74 18.30
C TYR A 122 -10.14 12.95 17.77
N SER A 123 -9.11 13.61 17.22
CA SER A 123 -7.86 12.98 16.79
C SER A 123 -7.23 12.06 17.83
N ASP A 124 -7.39 12.37 19.12
CA ASP A 124 -6.88 11.60 20.25
C ASP A 124 -7.83 10.47 20.73
N TYR A 125 -8.95 10.25 20.04
CA TYR A 125 -9.95 9.23 20.40
C TYR A 125 -9.82 7.94 19.60
N PHE A 126 -9.17 7.99 18.45
CA PHE A 126 -9.09 6.85 17.54
C PHE A 126 -7.81 6.84 16.72
N LYS A 127 -7.49 5.67 16.17
CA LYS A 127 -6.50 5.47 15.12
C LYS A 127 -7.17 4.92 13.88
N VAL A 128 -6.60 5.21 12.72
CA VAL A 128 -7.00 4.57 11.46
C VAL A 128 -6.02 3.43 11.21
N GLU A 129 -6.55 2.22 11.10
CA GLU A 129 -5.76 1.03 10.81
C GLU A 129 -6.12 0.54 9.41
N GLY A 130 -5.13 0.04 8.69
CA GLY A 130 -5.29 -0.52 7.36
C GLY A 130 -4.53 -1.82 7.25
N ARG A 131 -5.02 -2.71 6.39
CA ARG A 131 -4.39 -4.00 6.11
C ARG A 131 -4.51 -4.32 4.64
N TRP A 132 -3.41 -4.77 4.05
CA TRP A 132 -3.32 -5.20 2.67
C TRP A 132 -2.92 -6.66 2.66
N ASP A 133 -3.77 -7.48 2.07
CA ASP A 133 -3.51 -8.88 1.83
C ASP A 133 -3.21 -9.07 0.34
N VAL A 134 -2.03 -9.59 0.02
CA VAL A 134 -1.58 -9.85 -1.35
C VAL A 134 -1.32 -11.35 -1.49
N GLU A 135 -2.21 -11.99 -2.24
CA GLU A 135 -2.26 -13.43 -2.42
C GLU A 135 -1.85 -13.80 -3.84
N ASP A 136 -0.96 -14.77 -3.98
CA ASP A 136 -0.62 -15.34 -5.28
C ASP A 136 -1.80 -16.16 -5.81
N VAL A 137 -2.27 -15.82 -7.01
CA VAL A 137 -3.32 -16.54 -7.75
C VAL A 137 -2.87 -16.90 -9.16
N GLY A 138 -1.57 -16.74 -9.44
CA GLY A 138 -0.94 -17.04 -10.70
C GLY A 138 -0.68 -18.54 -10.87
N ASP A 139 -0.28 -18.90 -12.08
CA ASP A 139 0.29 -20.20 -12.39
C ASP A 139 1.69 -20.04 -13.00
N PHE A 140 2.39 -21.16 -13.23
CA PHE A 140 3.75 -21.16 -13.79
C PHE A 140 3.89 -20.41 -15.13
N SER A 141 2.81 -20.24 -15.89
CA SER A 141 2.80 -19.59 -17.20
C SER A 141 2.31 -18.14 -17.16
N LYS A 142 1.54 -17.78 -16.13
CA LYS A 142 0.87 -16.49 -15.99
C LYS A 142 0.93 -16.02 -14.54
N PRO A 143 1.91 -15.17 -14.17
CA PRO A 143 1.95 -14.60 -12.84
C PRO A 143 0.72 -13.73 -12.57
N GLY A 144 0.27 -13.71 -11.33
CA GLY A 144 -0.81 -12.83 -10.92
C GLY A 144 -1.04 -12.85 -9.42
N CYS A 145 -1.46 -11.71 -8.87
CA CYS A 145 -1.83 -11.60 -7.47
C CYS A 145 -3.18 -10.89 -7.32
N ILE A 146 -3.91 -11.25 -6.26
CA ILE A 146 -5.09 -10.50 -5.80
C ILE A 146 -4.68 -9.70 -4.58
N VAL A 147 -5.04 -8.42 -4.59
CA VAL A 147 -4.82 -7.47 -3.50
C VAL A 147 -6.17 -7.13 -2.89
N ARG A 148 -6.30 -7.35 -1.59
CA ARG A 148 -7.47 -6.94 -0.80
C ARG A 148 -7.04 -5.94 0.25
N VAL A 149 -7.70 -4.78 0.26
CA VAL A 149 -7.40 -3.70 1.19
C VAL A 149 -8.55 -3.53 2.16
N TYR A 150 -8.22 -3.52 3.44
CA TYR A 150 -9.15 -3.40 4.54
C TYR A 150 -8.82 -2.19 5.40
N SER A 151 -9.84 -1.58 5.99
CA SER A 151 -9.69 -0.47 6.92
C SER A 151 -10.51 -0.66 8.19
N HIS A 152 -9.98 -0.15 9.29
CA HIS A 152 -10.63 -0.14 10.58
C HIS A 152 -10.38 1.19 11.30
N VAL A 153 -11.34 1.60 12.14
CA VAL A 153 -11.19 2.77 13.03
C VAL A 153 -11.20 2.29 14.47
N SER A 154 -10.02 2.24 15.07
CA SER A 154 -9.79 1.71 16.42
C SER A 154 -9.96 2.83 17.45
N PHE A 155 -11.06 2.80 18.21
CA PHE A 155 -11.37 3.82 19.23
C PHE A 155 -10.76 3.50 20.59
N SER A 156 -9.94 4.40 21.12
CA SER A 156 -9.42 4.36 22.49
C SER A 156 -10.32 5.08 23.50
N LYS A 157 -11.20 5.97 23.04
CA LYS A 157 -12.12 6.76 23.88
C LYS A 157 -13.58 6.65 23.41
N LYS A 158 -14.51 6.88 24.35
CA LYS A 158 -15.96 6.89 24.04
C LYS A 158 -16.35 8.22 23.40
N THR A 159 -17.16 8.18 22.34
CA THR A 159 -17.75 9.36 21.69
C THR A 159 -19.11 9.01 21.11
N MET A 160 -20.02 9.99 21.04
CA MET A 160 -21.33 9.83 20.39
C MET A 160 -21.22 9.88 18.86
N TRP A 161 -20.07 10.31 18.33
CA TRP A 161 -19.83 10.51 16.89
C TRP A 161 -19.17 9.33 16.20
N LYS A 162 -19.07 8.16 16.86
CA LYS A 162 -18.37 6.98 16.31
C LYS A 162 -18.82 6.62 14.90
N GLY A 163 -20.14 6.53 14.67
CA GLY A 163 -20.68 6.17 13.35
C GLY A 163 -20.26 7.14 12.24
N LYS A 164 -20.30 8.45 12.52
CA LYS A 164 -19.92 9.48 11.55
C LYS A 164 -18.42 9.44 11.23
N ILE A 165 -17.58 9.27 12.26
CA ILE A 165 -16.12 9.15 12.10
C ILE A 165 -15.79 7.91 11.25
N VAL A 166 -16.35 6.75 11.60
CA VAL A 166 -16.16 5.51 10.83
C VAL A 166 -16.58 5.69 9.38
N GLN A 167 -17.77 6.26 9.15
CA GLN A 167 -18.28 6.48 7.79
C GLN A 167 -17.33 7.37 6.98
N SER A 168 -16.98 8.57 7.49
CA SER A 168 -16.13 9.50 6.77
C SER A 168 -14.74 8.94 6.50
N THR A 169 -14.16 8.19 7.46
CA THR A 169 -12.86 7.55 7.27
C THR A 169 -12.93 6.47 6.19
N LEU A 170 -13.96 5.62 6.18
CA LEU A 170 -14.09 4.57 5.17
C LEU A 170 -14.39 5.14 3.77
N GLU A 171 -15.11 6.27 3.66
CA GLU A 171 -15.29 6.98 2.39
C GLU A 171 -13.95 7.51 1.86
N GLU A 172 -13.16 8.18 2.71
CA GLU A 172 -11.83 8.67 2.37
C GLU A 172 -10.87 7.52 1.98
N CYS A 173 -10.83 6.44 2.76
CA CYS A 173 -9.99 5.28 2.45
C CYS A 173 -10.32 4.69 1.08
N ARG A 174 -11.59 4.62 0.68
CA ARG A 174 -11.98 4.12 -0.65
C ARG A 174 -11.48 5.04 -1.77
N GLU A 175 -11.57 6.36 -1.60
CA GLU A 175 -11.05 7.34 -2.57
C GLU A 175 -9.53 7.21 -2.70
N VAL A 176 -8.82 7.24 -1.57
CA VAL A 176 -7.35 7.15 -1.52
C VAL A 176 -6.82 5.84 -2.09
N TYR A 177 -7.39 4.69 -1.70
CA TYR A 177 -6.94 3.40 -2.25
C TYR A 177 -7.36 3.19 -3.70
N GLY A 178 -8.44 3.82 -4.16
CA GLY A 178 -8.77 3.89 -5.58
C GLY A 178 -7.67 4.58 -6.39
N ILE A 179 -7.21 5.76 -5.93
CA ILE A 179 -6.11 6.50 -6.56
C ILE A 179 -4.83 5.66 -6.60
N TRP A 180 -4.51 4.97 -5.50
CA TRP A 180 -3.35 4.07 -5.43
C TRP A 180 -3.43 2.96 -6.48
N ILE A 181 -4.59 2.28 -6.56
CA ILE A 181 -4.82 1.16 -7.48
C ILE A 181 -4.72 1.61 -8.93
N ASP A 182 -5.33 2.75 -9.25
CA ASP A 182 -5.30 3.31 -10.60
C ASP A 182 -3.86 3.63 -11.04
N GLN A 183 -3.06 4.24 -10.15
CA GLN A 183 -1.66 4.50 -10.44
C GLN A 183 -0.84 3.20 -10.58
N ALA A 184 -1.06 2.21 -9.72
CA ALA A 184 -0.35 0.94 -9.79
C ALA A 184 -0.60 0.24 -11.14
N HIS A 185 -1.85 0.24 -11.62
CA HIS A 185 -2.19 -0.28 -12.94
C HIS A 185 -1.58 0.55 -14.08
N GLU A 186 -1.54 1.86 -13.94
CA GLU A 186 -0.90 2.75 -14.91
C GLU A 186 0.61 2.44 -15.05
N VAL A 187 1.32 2.27 -13.93
CA VAL A 187 2.75 1.88 -13.92
C VAL A 187 2.97 0.57 -14.68
N LEU A 188 2.15 -0.44 -14.44
CA LEU A 188 2.28 -1.73 -15.14
C LEU A 188 1.97 -1.62 -16.62
N LYS A 189 0.96 -0.84 -16.99
CA LYS A 189 0.63 -0.60 -18.39
C LYS A 189 1.80 0.04 -19.13
N GLN A 190 2.45 1.05 -18.55
CA GLN A 190 3.61 1.69 -19.17
C GLN A 190 4.79 0.73 -19.32
N ARG A 191 5.12 -0.04 -18.28
CA ARG A 191 6.19 -1.03 -18.34
C ARG A 191 5.96 -2.09 -19.42
N ASN A 192 4.73 -2.56 -19.59
CA ASN A 192 4.39 -3.53 -20.63
C ASN A 192 4.59 -2.94 -22.04
N LEU A 193 4.19 -1.68 -22.25
CA LEU A 193 4.40 -0.98 -23.52
C LEU A 193 5.89 -0.81 -23.84
N GLU A 194 6.69 -0.37 -22.87
CA GLU A 194 8.16 -0.21 -23.02
C GLU A 194 8.85 -1.54 -23.36
N GLN A 195 8.43 -2.64 -22.73
CA GLN A 195 8.96 -3.97 -23.02
C GLN A 195 8.60 -4.45 -24.43
N GLU A 196 7.37 -4.22 -24.87
CA GLU A 196 6.95 -4.53 -26.25
C GLU A 196 7.75 -3.73 -27.28
N GLU A 197 7.95 -2.43 -27.06
CA GLU A 197 8.73 -1.56 -27.94
C GLU A 197 10.21 -1.98 -28.00
N THR A 198 10.78 -2.35 -26.86
CA THR A 198 12.15 -2.86 -26.76
C THR A 198 12.29 -4.18 -27.53
N ALA A 199 11.35 -5.12 -27.34
CA ALA A 199 11.35 -6.40 -28.06
C ALA A 199 11.21 -6.23 -29.58
N ARG A 200 10.32 -5.32 -30.01
CA ARG A 200 10.15 -4.95 -31.43
C ARG A 200 11.45 -4.38 -31.99
N SER A 201 12.11 -3.46 -31.28
CA SER A 201 13.37 -2.84 -31.70
C SER A 201 14.50 -3.86 -31.87
N ILE A 202 14.65 -4.80 -30.92
CA ILE A 202 15.64 -5.89 -30.99
C ILE A 202 15.36 -6.80 -32.19
N SER A 203 14.09 -7.15 -32.45
CA SER A 203 13.73 -8.01 -33.59
C SER A 203 14.02 -7.36 -34.94
N ILE A 204 13.82 -6.03 -35.05
CA ILE A 204 14.14 -5.26 -36.27
C ILE A 204 15.64 -5.19 -36.49
N GLN A 205 16.44 -5.02 -35.43
CA GLN A 205 17.91 -4.99 -35.53
C GLN A 205 18.48 -6.34 -36.01
N ARG A 206 17.98 -7.46 -35.49
CA ARG A 206 18.42 -8.80 -35.91
C ARG A 206 18.14 -9.07 -37.39
N LYS A 207 16.95 -8.69 -37.88
CA LYS A 207 16.59 -8.81 -39.31
C LYS A 207 17.42 -7.94 -40.26
N LYS A 208 18.12 -6.92 -39.76
CA LYS A 208 19.01 -6.06 -40.57
C LYS A 208 20.45 -6.58 -40.65
N GLN A 209 20.81 -7.57 -39.82
CA GLN A 209 22.13 -8.20 -39.79
C GLN A 209 22.17 -9.55 -40.51
N GLU A 210 21.02 -10.05 -40.95
CA GLU A 210 20.84 -11.20 -41.86
C GLU A 210 20.65 -10.71 -43.30
#